data_AF-A0A7G1IBT8-F1
#
_entry.id   AF-A0A7G1IBT8-F1
#
_cell.length_a   1.000
_cell.length_b   1.000
_cell.length_c   1.000
_cell.angle_alpha   90.00
_cell.angle_beta   90.00
_cell.angle_gamma   90.00
#
_symmetry.space_group_name_H-M   'P 1'
#
loop_
_entity.id
_entity.type
_entity.pdbx_description
1 polymer ?
#
loop_
_entity_poly.entity_id
_entity_poly.type
_entity_poly.pdbx_seq_one_letter_code
_entity_poly.pdbx_strand_id
1 'polypeptide(L)'
;MGGNGVGVVVLKRCADAVAAGDPIRAVITGSAINNDGRDKSSFAAPGMRGQREVIAAAHALSGRSPQTIGLAETHGTGTRLGDPIEIRCLRAVLDGDGGTGCAIGAVKANIGHLDTAAGVAGLIKAVLAVQHGVIPPVAGFRTLNPEIDLTGSRLYVPTAAAPWPGPEGDRRRAAVSSFGAGGTNAHLVVEQAPVATARQPGAGGRYLIAVSAHDGSALRDSALRLADRLRGTEDVDLADVSLTSLAGRAPLRANLSVVAATTAEAADNLRIAAESGDKATYLTPAAAGPVILLFPGQGVRLGRCYSGGWRLTRISDASSTRFTSRPARALTPTSPRSSPAATTRGDDRPPTCNRPWWPRRSRWPRR
;
A
#
# COMPACT_ATOMS: atom_id res chain seq x y z
N MET A 1 -9.04 -22.95 1.02
CA MET A 1 -8.86 -22.62 -0.41
C MET A 1 -7.57 -21.84 -0.56
N GLY A 2 -6.73 -22.20 -1.55
CA GLY A 2 -5.50 -21.46 -1.84
C GLY A 2 -5.78 -20.14 -2.57
N GLY A 3 -4.83 -19.21 -2.50
CA GLY A 3 -4.84 -17.99 -3.30
C GLY A 3 -3.41 -17.60 -3.68
N ASN A 4 -3.26 -16.68 -4.63
CA ASN A 4 -1.96 -16.19 -5.08
C ASN A 4 -1.88 -14.67 -4.89
N GLY A 5 -0.73 -14.16 -4.48
CA GLY A 5 -0.53 -12.73 -4.36
C GLY A 5 0.90 -12.35 -3.99
N VAL A 6 1.19 -11.07 -4.17
CA VAL A 6 2.45 -10.45 -3.77
C VAL A 6 2.13 -9.17 -3.02
N GLY A 7 2.79 -8.95 -1.89
CA GLY A 7 2.63 -7.74 -1.08
C GLY A 7 3.99 -7.21 -0.68
N VAL A 8 4.16 -5.89 -0.77
CA VAL A 8 5.38 -5.20 -0.36
C VAL A 8 4.99 -4.02 0.51
N VAL A 9 5.69 -3.87 1.63
CA VAL A 9 5.59 -2.70 2.51
C VAL A 9 6.98 -2.08 2.63
N VAL A 10 7.03 -0.76 2.74
CA VAL A 10 8.28 -0.01 2.96
C VAL A 10 8.27 0.46 4.40
N LEU A 11 9.30 0.09 5.16
CA LEU A 11 9.43 0.43 6.56
C LEU A 11 10.57 1.44 6.74
N LYS A 12 10.33 2.39 7.64
CA LYS A 12 11.29 3.37 8.11
C LYS A 12 11.03 3.60 9.59
N ARG A 13 12.06 3.92 10.38
CA ARG A 13 11.84 4.34 11.78
C ARG A 13 10.91 5.54 11.79
N CYS A 14 9.92 5.54 12.69
CA CYS A 14 8.89 6.58 12.73
C CYS A 14 9.51 7.99 12.87
N ALA A 15 10.51 8.14 13.74
CA ALA A 15 11.23 9.41 13.91
C ALA A 15 11.88 9.90 12.59
N ASP A 16 12.54 9.01 11.84
CA ASP A 16 13.18 9.38 10.58
C ASP A 16 12.16 9.67 9.47
N ALA A 17 11.00 9.00 9.49
CA ALA A 17 9.90 9.27 8.56
C ALA A 17 9.30 10.66 8.82
N VAL A 18 9.05 11.00 10.10
CA VAL A 18 8.59 12.33 10.50
C VAL A 18 9.62 13.39 10.12
N ALA A 19 10.90 13.19 10.44
CA ALA A 19 11.97 14.15 10.14
C ALA A 19 12.15 14.38 8.63
N ALA A 20 11.91 13.37 7.80
CA ALA A 20 11.98 13.48 6.35
C ALA A 20 10.68 14.01 5.70
N GLY A 21 9.60 14.15 6.46
CA GLY A 21 8.27 14.47 5.92
C GLY A 21 7.69 13.37 5.04
N ASP A 22 8.05 12.11 5.31
CA ASP A 22 7.50 10.96 4.59
C ASP A 22 6.03 10.72 4.98
N PRO A 23 5.15 10.32 4.04
CA PRO A 23 3.77 9.99 4.35
C PRO A 23 3.70 8.69 5.15
N ILE A 24 3.29 8.76 6.41
CA ILE A 24 3.14 7.61 7.31
C ILE A 24 1.73 7.05 7.18
N ARG A 25 1.60 5.80 6.76
CA ARG A 25 0.31 5.08 6.64
C ARG A 25 -0.21 4.56 7.99
N ALA A 26 0.71 4.00 8.77
CA ALA A 26 0.49 3.44 10.10
C ALA A 26 1.86 3.24 10.78
N VAL A 27 1.86 2.87 12.06
CA VAL A 27 3.06 2.58 12.85
C VAL A 27 2.98 1.15 13.39
N ILE A 28 3.99 0.32 13.12
CA ILE A 28 4.15 -0.96 13.83
C ILE A 28 4.78 -0.63 15.18
N THR A 29 4.00 -0.79 16.25
CA THR A 29 4.43 -0.42 17.61
C THR A 29 5.08 -1.59 18.35
N GLY A 30 4.67 -2.83 18.03
CA GLY A 30 5.28 -4.04 18.58
C GLY A 30 5.20 -5.20 17.60
N SER A 31 6.16 -6.10 17.70
CA SER A 31 6.23 -7.33 16.91
C SER A 31 6.91 -8.42 17.71
N ALA A 32 6.40 -9.65 17.64
CA ALA A 32 7.05 -10.81 18.22
C ALA A 32 6.97 -12.02 17.27
N ILE A 33 7.96 -12.89 17.39
CA ILE A 33 8.00 -14.20 16.75
C ILE A 33 8.38 -15.27 17.78
N ASN A 34 7.85 -16.48 17.66
CA ASN A 34 8.31 -17.63 18.43
C ASN A 34 8.08 -18.94 17.64
N ASN A 35 8.24 -20.08 18.31
CA ASN A 35 7.88 -21.38 17.76
C ASN A 35 7.14 -22.22 18.80
N ASP A 36 6.12 -22.94 18.35
CA ASP A 36 5.31 -23.84 19.16
C ASP A 36 6.09 -25.05 19.75
N GLY A 37 7.28 -25.35 19.22
CA GLY A 37 8.17 -26.40 19.72
C GLY A 37 7.57 -27.81 19.60
N ARG A 38 7.97 -28.68 20.55
CA ARG A 38 7.58 -30.10 20.59
C ARG A 38 6.19 -30.35 21.20
N ASP A 39 5.58 -29.33 21.80
CA ASP A 39 4.37 -29.47 22.61
C ASP A 39 3.09 -29.61 21.76
N LYS A 40 3.24 -29.66 20.42
CA LYS A 40 2.15 -29.83 19.47
C LYS A 40 1.79 -31.30 19.28
N SER A 41 0.50 -31.58 19.14
CA SER A 41 -0.02 -32.94 18.91
C SER A 41 0.42 -33.57 17.58
N SER A 42 0.82 -32.74 16.61
CA SER A 42 1.46 -33.17 15.36
C SER A 42 2.26 -32.03 14.77
N PHE A 43 3.10 -32.31 13.77
CA PHE A 43 3.93 -31.29 13.11
C PHE A 43 3.11 -30.08 12.63
N ALA A 44 1.95 -30.33 12.01
CA ALA A 44 1.07 -29.32 11.42
C ALA A 44 -0.04 -28.83 12.37
N ALA A 45 -0.13 -29.35 13.60
CA ALA A 45 -1.11 -28.88 14.56
C ALA A 45 -0.68 -27.54 15.17
N PRO A 46 -1.58 -26.58 15.37
CA PRO A 46 -1.24 -25.32 16.02
C PRO A 46 -0.94 -25.51 17.52
N GLY A 47 0.07 -24.81 18.04
CA GLY A 47 0.39 -24.81 19.47
C GLY A 47 -0.29 -23.68 20.24
N MET A 48 -1.21 -24.01 21.15
CA MET A 48 -1.93 -23.01 21.95
C MET A 48 -0.99 -22.14 22.82
N ARG A 49 0.01 -22.76 23.44
CA ARG A 49 0.98 -22.06 24.29
C ARG A 49 1.80 -21.04 23.49
N GLY A 50 2.34 -21.45 22.34
CA GLY A 50 3.14 -20.60 21.47
C GLY A 50 2.35 -19.41 20.93
N GLN A 51 1.10 -19.63 20.48
CA GLN A 51 0.23 -18.54 20.04
C GLN A 51 -0.05 -17.53 21.16
N ARG A 52 -0.41 -17.98 22.37
CA ARG A 52 -0.65 -17.07 23.50
C ARG A 52 0.61 -16.28 23.87
N GLU A 53 1.76 -16.94 23.93
CA GLU A 53 3.04 -16.31 24.28
C GLU A 53 3.46 -15.25 23.24
N VAL A 54 3.31 -15.52 21.93
CA VAL A 54 3.70 -14.54 20.90
C VAL A 54 2.77 -13.33 20.88
N ILE A 55 1.46 -13.53 21.12
CA ILE A 55 0.48 -12.44 21.21
C ILE A 55 0.85 -11.55 22.41
N ALA A 56 1.02 -12.14 23.60
CA ALA A 56 1.39 -11.40 24.81
C ALA A 56 2.73 -10.65 24.65
N ALA A 57 3.74 -11.28 24.05
CA ALA A 57 5.06 -10.68 23.84
C ALA A 57 5.00 -9.46 22.90
N ALA A 58 4.26 -9.54 21.79
CA ALA A 58 4.10 -8.42 20.87
C ALA A 58 3.39 -7.23 21.52
N HIS A 59 2.37 -7.50 22.35
CA HIS A 59 1.69 -6.47 23.13
C HIS A 59 2.61 -5.83 24.18
N ALA A 60 3.38 -6.62 24.93
CA ALA A 60 4.34 -6.11 25.90
C ALA A 60 5.39 -5.20 25.23
N LEU A 61 5.95 -5.63 24.08
CA LEU A 61 6.90 -4.84 23.30
C LEU A 61 6.29 -3.56 22.70
N SER A 62 4.97 -3.56 22.43
CA SER A 62 4.31 -2.37 21.91
C SER A 62 4.15 -1.24 22.93
N GLY A 63 4.21 -1.56 24.23
CA GLY A 63 3.87 -0.61 25.30
C GLY A 63 2.41 -0.15 25.26
N ARG A 64 1.54 -0.83 24.51
CA ARG A 64 0.10 -0.53 24.40
C ARG A 64 -0.71 -1.60 25.12
N SER A 65 -1.77 -1.17 25.81
CA SER A 65 -2.71 -2.11 26.44
C SER A 65 -3.40 -2.97 25.37
N PRO A 66 -3.45 -4.30 25.53
CA PRO A 66 -4.18 -5.20 24.63
C PRO A 66 -5.66 -4.82 24.45
N GLN A 67 -6.28 -4.26 25.49
CA GLN A 67 -7.68 -3.84 25.48
C GLN A 67 -7.94 -2.62 24.57
N THR A 68 -6.89 -1.98 24.06
CA THR A 68 -7.04 -0.90 23.08
C THR A 68 -7.11 -1.38 21.63
N ILE A 69 -6.94 -2.68 21.39
CA ILE A 69 -7.12 -3.27 20.05
C ILE A 69 -8.61 -3.29 19.70
N GLY A 70 -8.95 -2.68 18.56
CA GLY A 70 -10.31 -2.70 18.01
C GLY A 70 -10.48 -3.65 16.81
N LEU A 71 -9.38 -4.14 16.24
CA LEU A 71 -9.39 -5.13 15.15
C LEU A 71 -8.25 -6.12 15.32
N ALA A 72 -8.56 -7.40 15.49
CA ALA A 72 -7.61 -8.50 15.40
C ALA A 72 -7.75 -9.18 14.03
N GLU A 73 -6.80 -8.91 13.13
CA GLU A 73 -6.65 -9.63 11.87
C GLU A 73 -5.96 -10.97 12.15
N THR A 74 -6.74 -12.04 12.13
CA THR A 74 -6.30 -13.38 12.52
C THR A 74 -5.55 -14.10 11.41
N HIS A 75 -4.85 -15.17 11.79
CA HIS A 75 -4.38 -16.15 10.84
C HIS A 75 -5.57 -16.80 10.13
N GLY A 76 -6.64 -17.18 10.84
CA GLY A 76 -7.99 -17.31 10.31
C GLY A 76 -8.09 -18.19 9.06
N THR A 77 -7.59 -19.41 9.12
CA THR A 77 -7.57 -20.34 7.98
C THR A 77 -8.89 -21.04 7.71
N GLY A 78 -9.90 -20.88 8.56
CA GLY A 78 -11.19 -21.54 8.41
C GLY A 78 -11.13 -23.03 8.78
N THR A 79 -10.21 -23.39 9.69
CA THR A 79 -9.99 -24.80 10.06
C THR A 79 -10.74 -25.14 11.32
N ARG A 80 -11.36 -26.33 11.36
CA ARG A 80 -12.17 -26.77 12.50
C ARG A 80 -11.41 -26.69 13.83
N LEU A 81 -10.16 -27.14 13.85
CA LEU A 81 -9.30 -27.15 15.05
C LEU A 81 -8.57 -25.83 15.28
N GLY A 82 -8.06 -25.19 14.23
CA GLY A 82 -7.20 -24.02 14.36
C GLY A 82 -7.93 -22.76 14.81
N ASP A 83 -9.13 -22.52 14.26
CA ASP A 83 -9.86 -21.28 14.57
C ASP A 83 -10.26 -21.22 16.06
N PRO A 84 -10.79 -22.28 16.71
CA PRO A 84 -11.02 -22.28 18.16
C PRO A 84 -9.76 -22.07 19.00
N ILE A 85 -8.61 -22.61 18.57
CA ILE A 85 -7.35 -22.42 19.30
C ILE A 85 -6.91 -20.95 19.21
N GLU A 86 -6.94 -20.38 18.03
CA GLU A 86 -6.55 -18.98 17.79
C GLU A 86 -7.44 -18.02 18.58
N ILE A 87 -8.77 -18.20 18.55
CA ILE A 87 -9.69 -17.33 19.30
C ILE A 87 -9.46 -17.45 20.80
N ARG A 88 -9.25 -18.65 21.35
CA ARG A 88 -8.92 -18.80 22.79
C ARG A 88 -7.62 -18.08 23.16
N CYS A 89 -6.60 -18.13 22.31
CA CYS A 89 -5.34 -17.43 22.55
C CYS A 89 -5.49 -15.91 22.49
N LEU A 90 -6.28 -15.40 21.55
CA LEU A 90 -6.61 -13.98 21.45
C LEU A 90 -7.41 -13.52 22.67
N ARG A 91 -8.47 -14.25 23.06
CA ARG A 91 -9.27 -13.95 24.27
C ARG A 91 -8.38 -13.86 25.50
N ALA A 92 -7.47 -14.81 25.70
CA ALA A 92 -6.58 -14.84 26.86
C ALA A 92 -5.66 -13.61 27.01
N VAL A 93 -5.45 -12.82 25.95
CA VAL A 93 -4.59 -11.62 25.99
C VAL A 93 -5.39 -10.34 25.79
N LEU A 94 -6.39 -10.35 24.91
CA LEU A 94 -7.16 -9.18 24.52
C LEU A 94 -8.38 -8.93 25.43
N ASP A 95 -8.98 -9.98 26.01
CA ASP A 95 -10.04 -9.79 27.01
C ASP A 95 -9.47 -9.11 28.27
N GLY A 96 -10.33 -8.41 29.02
CA GLY A 96 -9.98 -7.67 30.22
C GLY A 96 -11.02 -6.60 30.52
N ASP A 97 -10.95 -6.04 31.72
CA ASP A 97 -11.86 -4.99 32.15
C ASP A 97 -11.51 -3.67 31.44
N GLY A 98 -12.55 -3.01 30.94
CA GLY A 98 -12.42 -1.73 30.25
C GLY A 98 -12.05 -1.86 28.77
N GLY A 99 -12.70 -1.03 27.95
CA GLY A 99 -12.41 -0.84 26.53
C GLY A 99 -13.51 -1.33 25.58
N THR A 100 -13.41 -0.90 24.32
CA THR A 100 -14.41 -1.13 23.26
C THR A 100 -14.31 -2.53 22.65
N GLY A 101 -15.38 -3.01 22.00
CA GLY A 101 -15.35 -4.30 21.29
C GLY A 101 -14.17 -4.42 20.30
N CYS A 102 -13.67 -5.64 20.12
CA CYS A 102 -12.58 -5.96 19.19
C CYS A 102 -13.09 -6.88 18.08
N ALA A 103 -13.10 -6.38 16.85
CA ALA A 103 -13.50 -7.16 15.69
C ALA A 103 -12.47 -8.25 15.36
N ILE A 104 -12.93 -9.46 15.05
CA ILE A 104 -12.13 -10.55 14.51
C ILE A 104 -12.23 -10.51 12.98
N GLY A 105 -11.11 -10.24 12.31
CA GLY A 105 -11.03 -10.22 10.85
C GLY A 105 -10.19 -11.37 10.29
N ALA A 106 -10.50 -11.81 9.07
CA ALA A 106 -9.64 -12.72 8.32
C ALA A 106 -9.70 -12.42 6.81
N VAL A 107 -8.67 -11.80 6.24
CA VAL A 107 -8.58 -11.45 4.80
C VAL A 107 -8.64 -12.68 3.90
N LYS A 108 -8.27 -13.85 4.43
CA LYS A 108 -8.34 -15.13 3.72
C LYS A 108 -9.76 -15.48 3.27
N ALA A 109 -10.79 -14.97 3.95
CA ALA A 109 -12.17 -15.11 3.53
C ALA A 109 -12.47 -14.40 2.20
N ASN A 110 -11.72 -13.35 1.87
CA ASN A 110 -11.89 -12.57 0.64
C ASN A 110 -11.02 -13.10 -0.51
N ILE A 111 -9.76 -13.46 -0.22
CA ILE A 111 -8.74 -13.70 -1.26
C ILE A 111 -8.07 -15.08 -1.18
N GLY A 112 -8.56 -15.96 -0.29
CA GLY A 112 -7.95 -17.26 -0.02
C GLY A 112 -6.65 -17.17 0.78
N HIS A 113 -6.05 -18.33 1.05
CA HIS A 113 -4.77 -18.39 1.74
C HIS A 113 -3.61 -18.19 0.75
N LEU A 114 -2.96 -17.03 0.81
CA LEU A 114 -1.84 -16.65 -0.06
C LEU A 114 -0.48 -17.26 0.34
N ASP A 115 -0.50 -18.34 1.13
CA ASP A 115 0.69 -18.96 1.74
C ASP A 115 1.68 -17.92 2.31
N THR A 116 2.87 -17.81 1.70
CA THR A 116 3.95 -16.89 2.08
C THR A 116 3.55 -15.41 2.11
N ALA A 117 2.57 -15.00 1.30
CA ALA A 117 2.09 -13.62 1.26
C ALA A 117 0.90 -13.35 2.21
N ALA A 118 0.44 -14.36 2.97
CA ALA A 118 -0.75 -14.22 3.81
C ALA A 118 -0.56 -13.18 4.93
N GLY A 119 0.62 -13.14 5.56
CA GLY A 119 0.92 -12.19 6.63
C GLY A 119 0.93 -10.73 6.13
N VAL A 120 1.58 -10.47 4.99
CA VAL A 120 1.62 -9.10 4.42
C VAL A 120 0.25 -8.66 3.90
N ALA A 121 -0.58 -9.56 3.39
CA ALA A 121 -1.95 -9.23 3.01
C ALA A 121 -2.82 -8.83 4.23
N GLY A 122 -2.69 -9.58 5.34
CA GLY A 122 -3.34 -9.23 6.61
C GLY A 122 -2.85 -7.87 7.15
N LEU A 123 -1.54 -7.62 7.08
CA LEU A 123 -0.96 -6.33 7.46
C LEU A 123 -1.51 -5.18 6.61
N ILE A 124 -1.59 -5.34 5.28
CA ILE A 124 -2.15 -4.31 4.39
C ILE A 124 -3.61 -4.03 4.75
N LYS A 125 -4.43 -5.06 4.99
CA LYS A 125 -5.82 -4.89 5.43
C LYS A 125 -5.89 -4.12 6.76
N ALA A 126 -5.08 -4.49 7.75
CA ALA A 126 -5.06 -3.83 9.05
C ALA A 126 -4.65 -2.35 8.93
N VAL A 127 -3.61 -2.04 8.13
CA VAL A 127 -3.18 -0.67 7.85
C VAL A 127 -4.29 0.14 7.18
N LEU A 128 -4.98 -0.42 6.19
CA LEU A 128 -6.09 0.25 5.53
C LEU A 128 -7.27 0.48 6.49
N ALA A 129 -7.59 -0.49 7.35
CA ALA A 129 -8.66 -0.37 8.34
C ALA A 129 -8.39 0.76 9.35
N VAL A 130 -7.17 0.85 9.91
CA VAL A 130 -6.81 1.93 10.84
C VAL A 130 -6.75 3.29 10.14
N GLN A 131 -6.28 3.34 8.89
CA GLN A 131 -6.16 4.57 8.11
C GLN A 131 -7.53 5.13 7.74
N HIS A 132 -8.44 4.27 7.25
CA HIS A 132 -9.78 4.69 6.84
C HIS A 132 -10.76 4.78 8.00
N GLY A 133 -10.43 4.24 9.18
CA GLY A 133 -11.34 4.22 10.31
C GLY A 133 -12.60 3.42 10.01
N VAL A 134 -12.44 2.25 9.40
CA VAL A 134 -13.54 1.33 9.05
C VAL A 134 -13.14 -0.10 9.41
N ILE A 135 -14.02 -0.81 10.10
CA ILE A 135 -13.90 -2.26 10.31
C ILE A 135 -14.64 -2.96 9.16
N PRO A 136 -13.95 -3.71 8.28
CA PRO A 136 -14.59 -4.45 7.21
C PRO A 136 -15.23 -5.75 7.74
N PRO A 137 -16.28 -6.26 7.06
CA PRO A 137 -16.89 -7.54 7.42
C PRO A 137 -15.97 -8.72 7.08
N VAL A 138 -16.22 -9.87 7.71
CA VAL A 138 -15.65 -11.15 7.27
C VAL A 138 -16.51 -11.71 6.14
N ALA A 139 -15.93 -11.82 4.94
CA ALA A 139 -16.66 -12.26 3.76
C ALA A 139 -17.24 -13.68 3.94
N GLY A 140 -18.52 -13.85 3.57
CA GLY A 140 -19.21 -15.14 3.61
C GLY A 140 -19.48 -15.68 5.02
N PHE A 141 -19.21 -14.92 6.09
CA PHE A 141 -19.54 -15.33 7.45
C PHE A 141 -21.05 -15.33 7.67
N ARG A 142 -21.58 -16.42 8.24
CA ARG A 142 -23.02 -16.60 8.53
C ARG A 142 -23.26 -17.12 9.94
N THR A 143 -22.55 -18.18 10.30
CA THR A 143 -22.70 -18.87 11.59
C THR A 143 -21.32 -19.07 12.20
N LEU A 144 -21.19 -18.76 13.49
CA LEU A 144 -19.97 -19.00 14.24
C LEU A 144 -19.71 -20.52 14.36
N ASN A 145 -18.44 -20.92 14.30
CA ASN A 145 -18.08 -22.30 14.61
C ASN A 145 -18.52 -22.62 16.06
N PRO A 146 -19.31 -23.68 16.30
CA PRO A 146 -19.83 -24.00 17.63
C PRO A 146 -18.75 -24.34 18.66
N GLU A 147 -17.53 -24.66 18.22
CA GLU A 147 -16.37 -24.85 19.12
C GLU A 147 -15.75 -23.53 19.61
N ILE A 148 -16.23 -22.39 19.08
CA ILE A 148 -15.83 -21.04 19.49
C ILE A 148 -16.91 -20.48 20.40
N ASP A 149 -16.58 -20.32 21.67
CA ASP A 149 -17.38 -19.52 22.60
C ASP A 149 -16.86 -18.09 22.60
N LEU A 150 -17.76 -17.10 22.48
CA LEU A 150 -17.49 -15.67 22.62
C LEU A 150 -18.27 -15.04 23.78
N THR A 151 -18.98 -15.86 24.57
CA THR A 151 -19.75 -15.39 25.73
C THR A 151 -18.83 -14.67 26.71
N GLY A 152 -19.21 -13.45 27.10
CA GLY A 152 -18.42 -12.58 27.99
C GLY A 152 -17.10 -12.06 27.39
N SER A 153 -16.85 -12.28 26.10
CA SER A 153 -15.69 -11.73 25.40
C SER A 153 -16.00 -10.35 24.83
N ARG A 154 -14.96 -9.53 24.67
CA ARG A 154 -15.06 -8.31 23.83
C ARG A 154 -14.91 -8.62 22.34
N LEU A 155 -14.47 -9.84 21.99
CA LEU A 155 -14.24 -10.26 20.63
C LEU A 155 -15.58 -10.53 19.92
N TYR A 156 -15.71 -10.06 18.68
CA TYR A 156 -16.88 -10.32 17.85
C TYR A 156 -16.51 -10.44 16.37
N VAL A 157 -17.32 -11.14 15.57
CA VAL A 157 -17.10 -11.25 14.12
C VAL A 157 -17.96 -10.20 13.38
N PRO A 158 -17.36 -9.25 12.65
CA PRO A 158 -18.11 -8.22 11.93
C PRO A 158 -18.82 -8.81 10.69
N THR A 159 -20.13 -8.57 10.59
CA THR A 159 -20.98 -9.02 9.46
C THR A 159 -21.24 -7.93 8.42
N ALA A 160 -21.06 -6.67 8.80
CA ALA A 160 -21.16 -5.51 7.91
C ALA A 160 -19.99 -4.54 8.13
N ALA A 161 -19.70 -3.70 7.14
CA ALA A 161 -18.74 -2.63 7.31
C ALA A 161 -19.27 -1.59 8.30
N ALA A 162 -18.47 -1.22 9.28
CA ALA A 162 -18.85 -0.26 10.30
C ALA A 162 -17.78 0.83 10.46
N PRO A 163 -18.18 2.10 10.69
CA PRO A 163 -17.25 3.12 11.13
C PRO A 163 -16.52 2.67 12.39
N TRP A 164 -15.22 2.93 12.42
CA TRP A 164 -14.35 2.69 13.55
C TRP A 164 -13.87 4.04 14.07
N PRO A 165 -14.69 4.76 14.86
CA PRO A 165 -14.20 5.94 15.55
C PRO A 165 -13.04 5.50 16.46
N GLY A 166 -11.95 6.26 16.46
CA GLY A 166 -10.92 6.07 17.48
C GLY A 166 -11.55 6.31 18.86
N PRO A 167 -11.05 5.68 19.94
CA PRO A 167 -11.49 6.05 21.28
C PRO A 167 -11.27 7.56 21.48
N GLU A 168 -12.11 8.24 22.27
CA GLU A 168 -11.94 9.69 22.51
C GLU A 168 -10.51 9.97 22.98
N GLY A 169 -9.76 10.75 22.19
CA GLY A 169 -8.36 11.08 22.48
C GLY A 169 -7.32 9.98 22.20
N ASP A 170 -7.72 8.80 21.71
CA ASP A 170 -6.79 7.68 21.45
C ASP A 170 -6.79 7.24 19.97
N ARG A 171 -5.73 6.51 19.61
CA ARG A 171 -5.46 6.05 18.25
C ARG A 171 -6.10 4.70 18.00
N ARG A 172 -6.61 4.49 16.77
CA ARG A 172 -7.04 3.16 16.34
C ARG A 172 -5.85 2.19 16.32
N ARG A 173 -6.04 1.00 16.88
CA ARG A 173 -5.02 -0.05 16.90
C ARG A 173 -5.59 -1.37 16.42
N ALA A 174 -4.84 -2.03 15.56
CA ALA A 174 -5.11 -3.37 15.07
C ALA A 174 -3.98 -4.32 15.48
N ALA A 175 -4.31 -5.60 15.56
CA ALA A 175 -3.36 -6.69 15.73
C ALA A 175 -3.36 -7.57 14.48
N VAL A 176 -2.23 -8.19 14.13
CA VAL A 176 -2.11 -9.08 12.97
C VAL A 176 -1.39 -10.36 13.38
N SER A 177 -2.04 -11.51 13.21
CA SER A 177 -1.48 -12.84 13.48
C SER A 177 -1.14 -13.60 12.20
N SER A 178 -0.04 -14.35 12.22
CA SER A 178 0.27 -15.33 11.18
C SER A 178 1.01 -16.53 11.78
N PHE A 179 0.43 -17.72 11.62
CA PHE A 179 0.93 -18.96 12.22
C PHE A 179 1.31 -19.95 11.12
N GLY A 180 2.59 -20.25 10.97
CA GLY A 180 3.07 -21.18 9.96
C GLY A 180 2.75 -22.62 10.34
N ALA A 181 2.55 -23.51 9.35
CA ALA A 181 2.28 -24.93 9.61
C ALA A 181 3.42 -25.63 10.39
N GLY A 182 4.68 -25.16 10.27
CA GLY A 182 5.79 -25.62 11.12
C GLY A 182 5.75 -25.09 12.57
N GLY A 183 4.73 -24.31 12.92
CA GLY A 183 4.49 -23.59 14.18
C GLY A 183 5.42 -22.44 14.48
N THR A 184 6.08 -21.86 13.47
CA THR A 184 6.66 -20.53 13.63
C THR A 184 5.53 -19.52 13.62
N ASN A 185 5.39 -18.76 14.70
CA ASN A 185 4.32 -17.81 14.88
C ASN A 185 4.85 -16.39 14.79
N ALA A 186 4.03 -15.48 14.27
CA ALA A 186 4.30 -14.06 14.26
C ALA A 186 3.05 -13.28 14.68
N HIS A 187 3.25 -12.21 15.44
CA HIS A 187 2.19 -11.28 15.84
C HIS A 187 2.69 -9.84 15.78
N LEU A 188 1.86 -8.93 15.25
CA LEU A 188 2.17 -7.51 15.09
C LEU A 188 1.08 -6.64 15.74
N VAL A 189 1.49 -5.51 16.31
CA VAL A 189 0.59 -4.44 16.77
C VAL A 189 0.76 -3.22 15.87
N VAL A 190 -0.32 -2.79 15.23
CA VAL A 190 -0.38 -1.70 14.25
C VAL A 190 -1.21 -0.57 14.82
N GLU A 191 -0.65 0.64 14.86
CA GLU A 191 -1.30 1.85 15.35
C GLU A 191 -1.52 2.84 14.21
N GLN A 192 -2.62 3.58 14.27
CA GLN A 192 -2.88 4.71 13.39
C GLN A 192 -1.70 5.68 13.35
N ALA A 193 -1.38 6.18 12.15
CA ALA A 193 -0.35 7.19 11.98
C ALA A 193 -0.61 8.43 12.85
N PRO A 194 0.45 9.13 13.30
CA PRO A 194 0.29 10.43 13.94
C PRO A 194 -0.55 11.38 13.08
N VAL A 195 -1.38 12.20 13.71
CA VAL A 195 -2.11 13.26 13.01
C VAL A 195 -1.08 14.18 12.36
N ALA A 196 -1.10 14.24 11.03
CA ALA A 196 -0.27 15.20 10.31
C ALA A 196 -0.74 16.60 10.64
N THR A 197 0.18 17.53 10.90
CA THR A 197 -0.13 18.95 11.03
C THR A 197 -0.91 19.42 9.81
N ALA A 198 -1.96 20.21 10.05
CA ALA A 198 -2.84 20.73 9.01
C ALA A 198 -2.02 21.35 7.88
N ARG A 199 -2.27 20.84 6.67
CA ARG A 199 -1.59 21.22 5.46
C ARG A 199 -1.94 22.66 5.10
N GLN A 200 -0.94 23.48 4.79
CA GLN A 200 -1.22 24.78 4.17
C GLN A 200 -1.47 24.58 2.67
N PRO A 201 -2.60 25.05 2.13
CA PRO A 201 -2.83 25.04 0.69
C PRO A 201 -1.69 25.76 -0.04
N GLY A 202 -1.31 25.28 -1.22
CA GLY A 202 -0.40 26.00 -2.08
C GLY A 202 -0.88 27.44 -2.31
N ALA A 203 0.05 28.39 -2.47
CA ALA A 203 -0.22 29.84 -2.54
C ALA A 203 -0.97 30.31 -3.81
N GLY A 204 -1.68 29.41 -4.51
CA GLY A 204 -2.22 29.63 -5.85
C GLY A 204 -1.12 29.70 -6.91
N GLY A 205 -1.49 29.54 -8.19
CA GLY A 205 -0.57 29.66 -9.32
C GLY A 205 -0.64 28.49 -10.29
N ARG A 206 0.30 28.47 -11.25
CA ARG A 206 0.44 27.38 -12.23
C ARG A 206 1.53 26.42 -11.77
N TYR A 207 1.24 25.14 -11.86
CA TYR A 207 2.13 24.05 -11.46
C TYR A 207 2.53 23.22 -12.67
N LEU A 208 3.79 22.78 -12.68
CA LEU A 208 4.30 21.85 -13.67
C LEU A 208 4.12 20.41 -13.18
N ILE A 209 3.52 19.57 -13.99
CA ILE A 209 3.30 18.15 -13.69
C ILE A 209 4.05 17.34 -14.71
N ALA A 210 4.98 16.51 -14.25
CA ALA A 210 5.79 15.65 -15.09
C ALA A 210 5.35 14.18 -14.98
N VAL A 211 5.26 13.49 -16.11
CA VAL A 211 5.06 12.04 -16.15
C VAL A 211 6.19 11.47 -16.99
N SER A 212 6.83 10.41 -16.49
CA SER A 212 7.83 9.69 -17.26
C SER A 212 7.66 8.18 -17.15
N ALA A 213 7.99 7.48 -18.21
CA ALA A 213 7.93 6.04 -18.32
C ALA A 213 9.07 5.50 -19.19
N HIS A 214 9.21 4.18 -19.23
CA HIS A 214 10.17 3.56 -20.12
C HIS A 214 9.76 3.75 -21.58
N ASP A 215 8.51 3.65 -22.01
CA ASP A 215 8.15 3.84 -23.43
C ASP A 215 6.90 4.70 -23.61
N GLY A 216 6.57 5.01 -24.86
CA GLY A 216 5.44 5.87 -25.21
C GLY A 216 4.08 5.30 -24.76
N SER A 217 3.90 3.98 -24.80
CA SER A 217 2.66 3.32 -24.36
C SER A 217 2.52 3.41 -22.83
N ALA A 218 3.57 3.06 -22.09
CA ALA A 218 3.59 3.18 -20.63
C ALA A 218 3.46 4.64 -20.17
N LEU A 219 3.99 5.60 -20.94
CA LEU A 219 3.84 7.03 -20.68
C LEU A 219 2.38 7.46 -20.85
N ARG A 220 1.75 7.09 -21.98
CA ARG A 220 0.33 7.35 -22.25
C ARG A 220 -0.55 6.82 -21.13
N ASP A 221 -0.38 5.55 -20.75
CA ASP A 221 -1.18 4.93 -19.70
C ASP A 221 -0.96 5.60 -18.33
N SER A 222 0.28 6.02 -18.03
CA SER A 222 0.59 6.72 -16.79
C SER A 222 -0.05 8.11 -16.74
N ALA A 223 -0.02 8.83 -17.85
CA ALA A 223 -0.64 10.14 -17.98
C ALA A 223 -2.17 10.05 -17.84
N LEU A 224 -2.81 9.08 -18.51
CA LEU A 224 -4.25 8.86 -18.40
C LEU A 224 -4.67 8.46 -16.98
N ARG A 225 -3.95 7.55 -16.32
CA ARG A 225 -4.23 7.19 -14.92
C ARG A 225 -4.11 8.37 -13.96
N LEU A 226 -3.10 9.24 -14.17
CA LEU A 226 -2.97 10.45 -13.38
C LEU A 226 -4.12 11.43 -13.66
N ALA A 227 -4.52 11.59 -14.92
CA ALA A 227 -5.66 12.43 -15.29
C ALA A 227 -6.97 11.94 -14.65
N ASP A 228 -7.23 10.62 -14.66
CA ASP A 228 -8.40 10.03 -14.02
C ASP A 228 -8.39 10.27 -12.51
N ARG A 229 -7.21 10.11 -11.88
CA ARG A 229 -7.06 10.38 -10.45
C ARG A 229 -7.33 11.85 -10.10
N LEU A 230 -6.87 12.78 -10.92
CA LEU A 230 -7.07 14.21 -10.70
C LEU A 230 -8.53 14.65 -10.89
N ARG A 231 -9.30 13.97 -11.76
CA ARG A 231 -10.75 14.22 -11.88
C ARG A 231 -11.57 13.60 -10.75
N GLY A 232 -11.16 12.45 -10.23
CA GLY A 232 -11.95 11.67 -9.28
C GLY A 232 -11.73 11.99 -7.80
N THR A 233 -10.99 13.04 -7.44
CA THR A 233 -10.68 13.33 -6.02
C THR A 233 -10.60 14.83 -5.76
N GLU A 234 -11.55 15.35 -4.98
CA GLU A 234 -11.64 16.77 -4.61
C GLU A 234 -10.55 17.19 -3.60
N ASP A 235 -9.98 16.24 -2.86
CA ASP A 235 -8.99 16.47 -1.79
C ASP A 235 -7.53 16.36 -2.26
N VAL A 236 -7.24 16.63 -3.54
CA VAL A 236 -5.88 16.60 -4.09
C VAL A 236 -5.37 18.01 -4.34
N ASP A 237 -4.31 18.39 -3.65
CA ASP A 237 -3.59 19.64 -3.89
C ASP A 237 -2.61 19.50 -5.07
N LEU A 238 -2.77 20.36 -6.07
CA LEU A 238 -1.95 20.34 -7.28
C LEU A 238 -0.46 20.64 -7.01
N ALA A 239 -0.15 21.43 -5.99
CA ALA A 239 1.23 21.70 -5.57
C ALA A 239 1.94 20.41 -5.16
N ASP A 240 1.22 19.51 -4.51
CA ASP A 240 1.71 18.22 -4.05
C ASP A 240 1.93 17.24 -5.18
N VAL A 241 0.98 17.23 -6.12
CA VAL A 241 1.10 16.43 -7.34
C VAL A 241 2.34 16.87 -8.11
N SER A 242 2.54 18.18 -8.25
CA SER A 242 3.74 18.75 -8.89
C SER A 242 5.02 18.32 -8.17
N LEU A 243 5.14 18.56 -6.87
CA LEU A 243 6.33 18.17 -6.09
C LEU A 243 6.60 16.66 -6.19
N THR A 244 5.56 15.84 -6.02
CA THR A 244 5.69 14.38 -6.08
C THR A 244 6.12 13.92 -7.45
N SER A 245 5.61 14.54 -8.51
CA SER A 245 5.94 14.21 -9.89
C SER A 245 7.39 14.57 -10.24
N LEU A 246 7.91 15.69 -9.70
CA LEU A 246 9.24 16.21 -10.02
C LEU A 246 10.35 15.63 -9.13
N ALA A 247 10.10 15.47 -7.82
CA ALA A 247 11.10 15.04 -6.84
C ALA A 247 10.87 13.61 -6.31
N GLY A 248 9.67 13.06 -6.50
CA GLY A 248 9.28 11.74 -5.99
C GLY A 248 9.28 10.63 -7.04
N ARG A 249 9.72 10.92 -8.27
CA ARG A 249 9.77 9.97 -9.39
C ARG A 249 11.10 10.11 -10.13
N ALA A 250 11.66 8.97 -10.55
CA ALA A 250 12.86 8.98 -11.38
C ALA A 250 12.49 9.44 -12.80
N PRO A 251 13.25 10.37 -13.41
CA PRO A 251 13.05 10.73 -14.80
C PRO A 251 13.43 9.55 -15.71
N LEU A 252 12.56 9.21 -16.65
CA LEU A 252 12.74 8.11 -17.60
C LEU A 252 12.75 8.62 -19.05
N ARG A 253 13.13 7.73 -19.98
CA ARG A 253 13.41 8.09 -21.39
C ARG A 253 12.21 8.67 -22.15
N ALA A 254 11.00 8.20 -21.88
CA ALA A 254 9.79 8.81 -22.40
C ALA A 254 9.21 9.71 -21.31
N ASN A 255 9.10 11.00 -21.55
CA ASN A 255 8.49 11.92 -20.60
C ASN A 255 7.56 12.91 -21.29
N LEU A 256 6.64 13.40 -20.48
CA LEU A 256 5.61 14.37 -20.81
C LEU A 256 5.52 15.35 -19.65
N SER A 257 5.34 16.63 -19.94
CA SER A 257 5.03 17.62 -18.91
C SER A 257 3.89 18.52 -19.34
N VAL A 258 3.03 18.88 -18.39
CA VAL A 258 1.93 19.83 -18.59
C VAL A 258 1.96 20.90 -17.50
N VAL A 259 1.43 22.08 -17.81
CA VAL A 259 1.28 23.17 -16.86
C VAL A 259 -0.21 23.41 -16.63
N ALA A 260 -0.62 23.56 -15.37
CA ALA A 260 -2.03 23.79 -15.03
C ALA A 260 -2.16 24.59 -13.72
N ALA A 261 -3.23 25.36 -13.60
CA ALA A 261 -3.59 26.07 -12.36
C ALA A 261 -4.57 25.28 -11.49
N THR A 262 -5.30 24.32 -12.07
CA THR A 262 -6.31 23.51 -11.37
C THR A 262 -6.15 22.02 -11.67
N THR A 263 -6.68 21.16 -10.80
CA THR A 263 -6.69 19.70 -11.01
C THR A 263 -7.47 19.31 -12.26
N ALA A 264 -8.55 20.03 -12.58
CA ALA A 264 -9.32 19.83 -13.80
C ALA A 264 -8.51 20.19 -15.06
N GLU A 265 -7.87 21.36 -15.10
CA GLU A 265 -7.01 21.79 -16.20
C GLU A 265 -5.83 20.80 -16.37
N ALA A 266 -5.25 20.34 -15.27
CA ALA A 266 -4.19 19.33 -15.28
C ALA A 266 -4.65 18.01 -15.89
N ALA A 267 -5.83 17.52 -15.50
CA ALA A 267 -6.38 16.28 -16.04
C ALA A 267 -6.62 16.38 -17.55
N ASP A 268 -7.19 17.49 -18.01
CA ASP A 268 -7.49 17.70 -19.43
C ASP A 268 -6.20 17.82 -20.25
N ASN A 269 -5.24 18.62 -19.77
CA ASN A 269 -3.94 18.76 -20.41
C ASN A 269 -3.19 17.42 -20.49
N LEU A 270 -3.26 16.58 -19.45
CA LEU A 270 -2.66 15.24 -19.45
C LEU A 270 -3.32 14.30 -20.47
N ARG A 271 -4.66 14.32 -20.61
CA ARG A 271 -5.36 13.48 -21.60
C ARG A 271 -5.07 13.93 -23.02
N ILE A 272 -5.20 15.22 -23.31
CA ILE A 272 -4.85 15.80 -24.62
C ILE A 272 -3.42 15.43 -24.98
N ALA A 273 -2.50 15.59 -24.03
CA ALA A 273 -1.11 15.23 -24.22
C ALA A 273 -0.89 13.73 -24.49
N ALA A 274 -1.58 12.86 -23.76
CA ALA A 274 -1.47 11.41 -23.91
C ALA A 274 -2.03 10.88 -25.25
N GLU A 275 -3.04 11.55 -25.80
CA GLU A 275 -3.76 11.12 -27.01
C GLU A 275 -3.23 11.77 -28.29
N SER A 276 -2.70 12.99 -28.21
CA SER A 276 -2.31 13.76 -29.40
C SER A 276 -1.09 13.20 -30.15
N GLY A 277 -0.36 12.23 -29.57
CA GLY A 277 0.69 11.42 -30.23
C GLY A 277 1.90 12.15 -30.84
N ASP A 278 1.84 13.46 -31.06
CA ASP A 278 2.78 14.23 -31.89
C ASP A 278 2.99 15.70 -31.44
N LYS A 279 2.22 16.21 -30.46
CA LYS A 279 2.37 17.60 -29.97
C LYS A 279 2.59 17.72 -28.47
N ALA A 280 2.32 16.66 -27.73
CA ALA A 280 2.77 16.56 -26.36
C ALA A 280 4.24 16.22 -26.43
N THR A 281 5.10 17.15 -26.05
CA THR A 281 6.53 17.07 -26.31
C THR A 281 7.10 15.81 -25.66
N TYR A 282 7.29 14.75 -26.44
CA TYR A 282 8.22 13.69 -26.11
C TYR A 282 9.60 14.33 -26.13
N LEU A 283 10.00 14.92 -25.01
CA LEU A 283 11.41 15.16 -24.80
C LEU A 283 11.98 13.78 -24.47
N THR A 284 12.22 12.94 -25.48
CA THR A 284 13.36 12.02 -25.35
C THR A 284 14.50 12.88 -24.83
N PRO A 285 15.14 12.54 -23.70
CA PRO A 285 16.30 13.29 -23.27
C PRO A 285 17.33 13.19 -24.39
N ALA A 286 17.36 14.19 -25.26
CA ALA A 286 18.52 14.46 -26.07
C ALA A 286 19.64 14.64 -25.03
N ALA A 287 20.75 13.93 -25.22
CA ALA A 287 21.92 14.04 -24.35
C ALA A 287 22.13 15.51 -23.99
N ALA A 288 22.23 15.81 -22.69
CA ALA A 288 22.15 17.15 -22.15
C ALA A 288 23.13 18.10 -22.88
N GLY A 289 22.63 18.78 -23.91
CA GLY A 289 23.42 19.72 -24.69
C GLY A 289 23.70 20.98 -23.88
N PRO A 290 24.67 21.81 -24.31
CA PRO A 290 24.85 23.12 -23.71
C PRO A 290 23.56 23.94 -23.79
N VAL A 291 23.19 24.61 -22.70
CA VAL A 291 22.09 25.58 -22.70
C VAL A 291 22.65 26.93 -23.13
N ILE A 292 22.08 27.49 -24.18
CA ILE A 292 22.41 28.82 -24.68
C ILE A 292 21.22 29.73 -24.39
N LEU A 293 21.45 30.81 -23.64
CA LEU A 293 20.46 31.86 -23.39
C LEU A 293 20.65 32.96 -24.44
N LEU A 294 19.68 33.13 -25.33
CA LEU A 294 19.69 34.19 -26.34
C LEU A 294 18.87 35.38 -25.84
N PHE A 295 19.47 36.58 -25.85
CA PHE A 295 18.82 37.83 -25.45
C PHE A 295 18.51 38.66 -26.70
N PRO A 296 17.29 38.57 -27.27
CA PRO A 296 16.93 39.33 -28.46
C PRO A 296 16.89 40.84 -28.17
N GLY A 297 17.20 41.65 -29.19
CA GLY A 297 17.14 43.11 -29.12
C GLY A 297 15.70 43.67 -29.11
N GLN A 298 15.55 44.97 -29.41
CA GLN A 298 14.31 45.74 -29.20
C GLN A 298 13.06 45.28 -29.99
N GLY A 299 13.18 44.33 -30.93
CA GLY A 299 12.11 43.91 -31.85
C GLY A 299 11.07 42.93 -31.30
N VAL A 300 11.23 42.40 -30.07
CA VAL A 300 10.34 41.37 -29.49
C VAL A 300 9.23 41.93 -28.59
N ARG A 301 8.97 43.24 -28.63
CA ARG A 301 7.90 43.86 -27.84
C ARG A 301 6.54 43.54 -28.45
N LEU A 302 6.00 42.37 -28.12
CA LEU A 302 4.61 42.03 -28.41
C LEU A 302 3.72 42.82 -27.43
N GLY A 303 2.90 43.74 -27.96
CA GLY A 303 1.73 44.23 -27.23
C GLY A 303 0.90 43.03 -26.75
N ARG A 304 0.32 43.10 -25.56
CA ARG A 304 -0.34 42.00 -24.81
C ARG A 304 -1.43 41.24 -25.60
N CYS A 305 -1.04 40.45 -26.60
CA CYS A 305 -1.93 39.67 -27.45
C CYS A 305 -1.26 38.35 -27.88
N TYR A 306 -0.56 37.64 -26.98
CA TYR A 306 -0.23 36.23 -27.22
C TYR A 306 -0.19 35.44 -25.91
N SER A 307 -1.20 34.60 -25.71
CA SER A 307 -1.12 33.41 -24.84
C SER A 307 -0.39 32.30 -25.61
N GLY A 308 0.91 32.49 -25.83
CA GLY A 308 1.79 31.53 -26.48
C GLY A 308 2.63 30.78 -25.44
N GLY A 309 2.62 29.45 -25.49
CA GLY A 309 3.27 28.57 -24.54
C GLY A 309 4.78 28.85 -24.39
N TRP A 310 5.21 29.00 -23.14
CA TRP A 310 6.62 29.06 -22.79
C TRP A 310 7.24 27.65 -22.89
N ARG A 311 8.36 27.53 -23.61
CA ARG A 311 9.16 26.31 -23.71
C ARG A 311 10.29 26.36 -22.68
N LEU A 312 10.12 25.67 -21.55
CA LEU A 312 11.18 25.48 -20.57
C LEU A 312 11.86 24.12 -20.83
N THR A 313 13.06 24.13 -21.39
CA THR A 313 13.75 22.91 -21.85
C THR A 313 14.63 22.24 -20.79
N ARG A 314 14.63 22.72 -19.54
CA ARG A 314 15.44 22.13 -18.48
C ARG A 314 14.89 22.42 -17.09
N ILE A 315 14.76 21.36 -16.29
CA ILE A 315 14.77 21.45 -14.82
C ILE A 315 16.04 20.73 -14.40
N SER A 316 17.08 21.50 -14.12
CA SER A 316 18.25 20.99 -13.41
C SER A 316 18.00 21.22 -11.93
N ASP A 317 17.88 20.12 -11.20
CA ASP A 317 17.83 20.01 -9.74
C ASP A 317 16.82 20.93 -9.03
N ALA A 318 15.67 20.37 -8.65
CA ALA A 318 14.64 21.07 -7.87
C ALA A 318 15.07 21.38 -6.42
N SER A 319 16.32 21.07 -6.04
CA SER A 319 16.88 21.33 -4.72
C SER A 319 17.03 22.82 -4.39
N SER A 320 17.06 23.71 -5.40
CA SER A 320 17.28 25.16 -5.19
C SER A 320 16.01 26.01 -5.09
N THR A 321 14.82 25.46 -5.31
CA THR A 321 13.57 26.22 -5.20
C THR A 321 13.14 26.24 -3.73
N ARG A 322 13.47 27.32 -3.00
CA ARG A 322 12.95 27.56 -1.65
C ARG A 322 11.45 27.81 -1.73
N PHE A 323 10.66 26.77 -1.58
CA PHE A 323 9.27 26.92 -1.19
C PHE A 323 9.22 27.45 0.24
N THR A 324 8.49 28.54 0.45
CA THR A 324 8.25 29.14 1.78
C THR A 324 7.44 28.22 2.70
N SER A 325 6.79 27.20 2.14
CA SER A 325 6.16 26.06 2.81
C SER A 325 6.50 24.76 2.06
N ARG A 326 6.97 23.72 2.75
CA ARG A 326 7.30 22.44 2.11
C ARG A 326 6.01 21.71 1.69
N PRO A 327 5.74 21.50 0.39
CA PRO A 327 4.65 20.62 -0.02
C PRO A 327 4.95 19.19 0.46
N ALA A 328 3.91 18.39 0.68
CA ALA A 328 4.05 17.01 1.11
C ALA A 328 4.23 16.07 -0.09
N ARG A 329 4.72 14.85 0.17
CA ARG A 329 4.70 13.81 -0.86
C ARG A 329 3.30 13.20 -0.92
N ALA A 330 2.64 13.34 -2.07
CA ALA A 330 1.36 12.72 -2.35
C ALA A 330 1.52 11.27 -2.80
N LEU A 331 0.50 10.46 -2.54
CA LEU A 331 0.40 9.11 -3.06
C LEU A 331 -0.15 9.16 -4.48
N THR A 332 0.74 9.11 -5.47
CA THR A 332 0.37 9.01 -6.89
C THR A 332 0.50 7.57 -7.39
N PRO A 333 -0.27 7.16 -8.43
CA PRO A 333 -0.17 5.83 -9.02
C PRO A 333 1.28 5.44 -9.38
N THR A 334 1.58 4.15 -9.31
CA THR A 334 2.87 3.61 -9.77
C THR A 334 2.89 3.47 -11.29
N SER A 335 4.07 3.54 -11.90
CA SER A 335 4.24 3.30 -13.32
C SER A 335 3.78 1.88 -13.69
N PRO A 336 3.09 1.69 -14.83
CA PRO A 336 2.74 0.38 -15.32
C PRO A 336 4.03 -0.34 -15.71
N ARG A 337 4.07 -1.65 -15.51
CA ARG A 337 5.03 -2.48 -16.24
C ARG A 337 4.43 -2.76 -17.60
N SER A 338 5.24 -2.65 -18.65
CA SER A 338 4.86 -3.17 -19.97
C SER A 338 4.58 -4.66 -19.83
N SER A 339 3.32 -5.07 -19.94
CA SER A 339 2.99 -6.49 -20.13
C SER A 339 3.52 -6.87 -21.51
N PRO A 340 4.35 -7.92 -21.66
CA PRO A 340 4.64 -8.43 -22.99
C PRO A 340 3.30 -8.83 -23.61
N ALA A 341 3.00 -8.27 -24.78
CA ALA A 341 1.83 -8.66 -25.55
C ALA A 341 1.87 -10.19 -25.66
N ALA A 342 0.81 -10.85 -25.18
CA ALA A 342 0.63 -12.26 -25.43
C ALA A 342 0.49 -12.42 -26.95
N THR A 343 1.59 -12.74 -27.62
CA THR A 343 1.55 -13.25 -28.99
C THR A 343 0.78 -14.56 -28.94
N THR A 344 -0.52 -14.50 -29.24
CA THR A 344 -1.30 -15.66 -29.61
C THR A 344 -0.74 -16.16 -30.93
N ARG A 345 0.30 -17.00 -30.87
CA ARG A 345 0.55 -17.95 -31.96
C ARG A 345 -0.55 -19.01 -31.83
N GLY A 346 -1.43 -19.02 -32.83
CA GLY A 346 -2.39 -20.09 -33.00
C GLY A 346 -1.65 -21.41 -33.14
N ASP A 347 -1.95 -22.33 -32.24
CA ASP A 347 -1.68 -23.75 -32.45
C ASP A 347 -2.85 -24.50 -31.79
N ASP A 348 -3.82 -24.87 -32.63
CA ASP A 348 -4.95 -25.73 -32.28
C ASP A 348 -4.44 -27.13 -31.95
N ARG A 349 -4.20 -27.42 -30.67
CA ARG A 349 -4.21 -28.80 -30.15
C ARG A 349 -4.84 -28.87 -28.75
N PRO A 350 -5.77 -29.81 -28.50
CA PRO A 350 -6.42 -29.95 -27.21
C PRO A 350 -5.43 -30.49 -26.15
N PRO A 351 -5.50 -30.05 -24.89
CA PRO A 351 -4.62 -30.55 -23.84
C PRO A 351 -5.09 -31.93 -23.38
N THR A 352 -4.27 -32.96 -23.62
CA THR A 352 -4.42 -34.27 -23.00
C THR A 352 -3.83 -34.26 -21.59
N CYS A 353 -4.58 -34.88 -20.68
CA CYS A 353 -4.27 -35.04 -19.27
C CYS A 353 -3.21 -36.15 -19.03
N ASN A 354 -2.48 -36.04 -17.91
CA ASN A 354 -1.57 -37.00 -17.27
C ASN A 354 -0.12 -37.19 -17.80
N ARG A 355 0.87 -36.69 -17.04
CA ARG A 355 1.84 -37.52 -16.31
C ARG A 355 2.67 -36.72 -15.26
N PRO A 356 3.06 -37.32 -14.12
CA PRO A 356 3.69 -36.64 -12.99
C PRO A 356 5.21 -36.52 -13.12
N TRP A 357 5.74 -35.35 -12.76
CA TRP A 357 7.18 -35.07 -12.65
C TRP A 357 7.72 -35.52 -11.29
N TRP A 358 8.58 -36.55 -11.29
CA TRP A 358 9.49 -36.87 -10.19
C TRP A 358 10.88 -36.29 -10.52
N PRO A 359 11.56 -35.59 -9.59
CA PRO A 359 12.95 -35.20 -9.83
C PRO A 359 13.89 -36.39 -9.65
N ARG A 360 14.79 -36.57 -10.63
CA ARG A 360 15.88 -37.55 -10.62
C ARG A 360 16.84 -37.29 -9.46
N ARG A 361 17.12 -38.34 -8.68
CA ARG A 361 18.21 -38.41 -7.69
C ARG A 361 19.56 -38.27 -8.39
N SER A 362 20.37 -37.29 -7.99
CA SER A 362 21.80 -37.25 -8.27
C SER A 362 22.53 -38.16 -7.28
N ARG A 363 23.38 -39.04 -7.83
CA ARG A 363 24.27 -39.94 -7.11
C ARG A 363 25.44 -39.14 -6.51
N TRP A 364 25.74 -39.36 -5.23
CA TRP A 364 27.03 -39.02 -4.63
C TRP A 364 28.01 -40.18 -4.83
N PRO A 365 29.29 -39.92 -5.18
CA PRO A 365 30.31 -40.96 -5.16
C PRO A 365 30.82 -41.17 -3.73
N ARG A 366 30.92 -42.42 -3.32
CA ARG A 366 31.66 -42.84 -2.12
C ARG A 366 33.16 -42.70 -2.37
N ARG A 367 33.86 -42.07 -1.44
CA ARG A 367 35.13 -42.55 -0.88
C ARG A 367 35.14 -42.22 0.60
#